data_AF-A0A4S2TZZ4-F1
#
_entry.id   AF-A0A4S2TZZ4-F1
#
_cell.length_a   1.000
_cell.length_b   1.000
_cell.length_c   1.000
_cell.angle_alpha   90.00
_cell.angle_beta   90.00
_cell.angle_gamma   90.00
#
_symmetry.space_group_name_H-M   'P 1'
#
loop_
_entity.id
_entity.type
_entity.pdbx_description
1 polymer ?
#
loop_
_entity_poly.entity_id
_entity_poly.type
_entity_poly.pdbx_seq_one_letter_code
_entity_poly.pdbx_strand_id
1 'polypeptide(L)' 'MSEDRNERVDEQADAGRGSYCETPDASPERAAGPPYAECVLCREPTEYAESVKGVTLCPVCEWQEAQRTACSG' A
#
# COMPACT_ATOMS: atom_id res chain seq x y z
N MET A 1 -16.63 28.48 37.78
CA MET A 1 -17.20 27.11 37.67
C MET A 1 -17.30 26.73 36.19
N SER A 2 -16.18 26.46 35.51
CA SER A 2 -16.18 25.96 34.11
C SER A 2 -14.81 25.43 33.69
N GLU A 3 -14.20 24.56 34.51
CA GLU A 3 -12.96 23.85 34.15
C GLU A 3 -13.10 22.31 34.14
N ASP A 4 -14.30 21.78 34.42
CA ASP A 4 -14.61 20.34 34.49
C ASP A 4 -14.91 19.71 33.10
N ARG A 5 -14.16 20.04 32.05
CA ARG A 5 -14.36 19.44 30.71
C ARG A 5 -13.13 18.77 30.12
N ASN A 6 -11.95 18.97 30.72
CA ASN A 6 -10.69 18.50 30.18
C ASN A 6 -10.08 17.29 30.92
N GLU A 7 -10.82 16.63 31.82
CA GLU A 7 -10.29 15.51 32.64
C GLU A 7 -10.89 14.14 32.28
N ARG A 8 -11.78 14.06 31.28
CA ARG A 8 -12.41 12.78 30.83
C ARG A 8 -11.85 12.22 29.52
N VAL A 9 -10.75 12.74 29.01
CA VAL A 9 -10.19 12.30 27.71
C VAL A 9 -8.99 11.35 27.91
N ASP A 10 -8.33 11.38 29.06
CA ASP A 10 -7.07 10.65 29.26
C ASP A 10 -7.21 9.19 29.76
N GLU A 11 -8.38 8.79 30.27
CA GLU A 11 -8.58 7.44 30.85
C GLU A 11 -9.36 6.47 29.94
N GLN A 12 -9.79 6.92 28.75
CA GLN A 12 -10.63 6.14 27.83
C GLN A 12 -9.89 5.59 26.60
N ALA A 13 -8.55 5.62 26.59
CA ALA A 13 -7.75 5.33 25.39
C ALA A 13 -7.40 3.84 25.16
N ASP A 14 -7.76 2.91 26.05
CA ASP A 14 -7.23 1.53 26.00
C ASP A 14 -8.29 0.40 25.93
N ALA A 15 -9.60 0.70 25.87
CA ALA A 15 -10.64 -0.36 25.84
C ALA A 15 -11.65 -0.26 24.68
N GLY A 16 -11.44 0.66 23.73
CA GLY A 16 -12.38 0.91 22.63
C GLY A 16 -11.75 0.97 21.24
N ARG A 17 -10.46 0.64 21.13
CA ARG A 17 -9.70 0.71 19.88
C ARG A 17 -9.29 -0.69 19.42
N GLY A 18 -10.27 -1.58 19.28
CA GLY A 18 -10.14 -2.65 18.30
C GLY A 18 -9.92 -1.94 16.97
N SER A 19 -8.66 -1.92 16.52
CA SER A 19 -8.18 -1.06 15.44
C SER A 19 -9.07 -1.25 14.22
N TYR A 20 -9.77 -0.19 13.81
CA TYR A 20 -10.55 -0.22 12.58
C TYR A 20 -9.59 -0.59 11.44
N CYS A 21 -9.80 -1.78 10.88
CA CYS A 21 -8.90 -2.46 9.93
C CYS A 21 -7.53 -2.86 10.53
N GLU A 22 -7.51 -3.57 11.66
CA GLU A 22 -6.29 -4.28 12.09
C GLU A 22 -5.81 -5.18 10.95
N THR A 23 -4.77 -4.74 10.26
CA THR A 23 -4.15 -5.47 9.16
C THR A 23 -3.07 -6.34 9.80
N PRO A 24 -3.14 -7.67 9.68
CA PRO A 24 -2.08 -8.51 10.20
C PRO A 24 -0.76 -8.14 9.54
N ASP A 25 0.31 -8.01 10.34
CA ASP A 25 1.69 -7.81 9.89
C ASP A 25 2.23 -9.11 9.27
N ALA A 26 1.53 -9.61 8.26
CA ALA A 26 1.98 -10.70 7.44
C ALA A 26 2.53 -10.07 6.16
N SER A 27 3.80 -9.67 6.21
CA SER A 27 4.51 -9.35 4.97
C SER A 27 4.55 -10.63 4.14
N PRO A 28 3.94 -10.65 2.94
CA PRO A 28 3.94 -11.86 2.13
C PRO A 28 5.39 -12.21 1.83
N GLU A 29 5.80 -13.44 2.18
CA GLU A 29 7.11 -13.95 1.78
C GLU A 29 7.23 -13.75 0.28
N ARG A 30 8.24 -12.99 -0.16
CA ARG A 30 8.48 -12.74 -1.58
C ARG A 30 8.66 -14.11 -2.22
N ALA A 31 7.64 -14.58 -2.92
CA ALA A 31 7.62 -15.93 -3.44
C ALA A 31 8.89 -16.14 -4.29
N ALA A 32 9.60 -17.24 -4.05
CA ALA A 32 10.71 -17.66 -4.90
C ALA A 32 10.19 -18.20 -6.25
N GLY A 33 9.24 -17.48 -6.86
CA GLY A 33 8.67 -17.78 -8.15
C GLY A 33 9.68 -17.57 -9.28
N PRO A 34 9.30 -17.87 -10.54
CA PRO A 34 10.09 -17.54 -11.71
C PRO A 34 10.56 -16.07 -11.63
N PRO A 35 11.74 -15.72 -12.18
CA PRO A 35 12.29 -14.39 -12.01
C PRO A 35 11.23 -13.35 -12.38
N TYR A 36 10.97 -12.46 -11.43
CA TYR A 36 10.07 -11.36 -11.60
C TYR A 36 10.57 -10.51 -12.77
N ALA A 37 9.65 -10.06 -13.63
CA ALA A 37 10.03 -9.14 -14.69
C ALA A 37 10.57 -7.86 -14.07
N GLU A 38 11.60 -7.26 -14.65
CA GLU A 38 12.09 -5.95 -14.23
C GLU A 38 11.27 -4.84 -14.90
N CYS A 39 10.84 -3.85 -14.12
CA CYS A 39 10.16 -2.67 -14.64
C CYS A 39 11.12 -1.83 -15.51
N VAL A 40 10.71 -1.46 -16.72
CA VAL A 40 11.59 -0.69 -17.62
C VAL A 40 11.82 0.77 -17.18
N LEU A 41 11.01 1.29 -16.25
CA LEU A 41 11.12 2.66 -15.74
C LEU A 41 11.95 2.75 -14.46
N CYS A 42 11.61 1.95 -13.44
CA CYS A 42 12.28 2.00 -12.14
C CYS A 42 13.33 0.89 -11.91
N ARG A 43 13.37 -0.13 -12.78
CA ARG A 43 14.25 -1.31 -12.68
C ARG A 43 14.10 -2.10 -11.38
N GLU A 44 12.96 -1.99 -10.73
CA GLU A 44 12.61 -2.86 -9.61
C GLU A 44 11.93 -4.13 -10.14
N PRO A 45 12.14 -5.28 -9.46
CA PRO A 45 11.39 -6.49 -9.76
C PRO A 45 9.90 -6.25 -9.52
N THR A 46 9.10 -6.53 -10.54
CA THR A 46 7.64 -6.40 -10.47
C THR A 46 7.04 -7.53 -9.61
N GLU A 47 5.76 -7.41 -9.25
CA GLU A 47 5.04 -8.53 -8.64
C GLU A 47 4.66 -9.63 -9.66
N TYR A 48 4.86 -9.37 -10.95
CA TYR A 48 4.51 -10.26 -12.04
C TYR A 48 5.70 -11.13 -12.45
N ALA A 49 5.46 -12.43 -12.66
CA ALA A 49 6.46 -13.32 -13.22
C ALA A 49 6.81 -12.92 -14.67
N GLU A 50 8.06 -13.14 -15.11
CA GLU A 50 8.49 -12.95 -16.50
C GLU A 50 7.62 -13.67 -17.55
N SER A 51 6.89 -14.70 -17.12
CA SER A 51 5.99 -15.49 -17.97
C SER A 51 4.71 -14.74 -18.34
N VAL A 52 4.37 -13.66 -17.64
CA VAL A 52 3.20 -12.82 -17.95
C VAL A 52 3.51 -11.98 -19.19
N LYS A 53 2.98 -12.42 -20.34
CA LYS A 53 3.19 -11.75 -21.63
C LYS A 53 2.50 -10.39 -21.64
N GLY A 54 3.25 -9.33 -22.00
CA GLY A 54 2.72 -7.99 -22.24
C GLY A 54 2.87 -7.00 -21.08
N VAL A 55 3.36 -7.43 -19.92
CA VAL A 55 3.60 -6.55 -18.77
C VAL A 55 5.07 -6.12 -18.74
N THR A 56 5.33 -4.85 -18.98
CA THR A 56 6.69 -4.24 -18.95
C THR A 56 6.86 -3.20 -17.85
N LEU A 57 5.77 -2.83 -17.17
CA LEU A 57 5.73 -1.85 -16.08
C LEU A 57 5.30 -2.53 -14.78
N CYS A 58 5.82 -2.04 -13.65
CA CYS A 58 5.27 -2.39 -12.34
C CYS A 58 3.88 -1.74 -12.16
N PRO A 59 3.00 -2.31 -11.30
CA PRO A 59 1.65 -1.78 -11.09
C PRO A 59 1.62 -0.29 -10.69
N VAL A 60 2.63 0.15 -9.94
CA VAL A 60 2.79 1.55 -9.53
C VAL A 60 3.06 2.46 -10.74
N CYS A 61 3.96 2.04 -11.64
CA CYS A 61 4.26 2.80 -12.85
C CYS A 61 3.09 2.78 -13.84
N GLU A 62 2.40 1.64 -13.99
CA GLU A 62 1.23 1.54 -14.87
C GLU A 62 0.13 2.52 -14.47
N TRP A 63 -0.19 2.59 -13.18
CA TRP A 63 -1.19 3.54 -12.68
C TRP A 63 -0.74 5.00 -12.84
N GLN A 64 0.55 5.31 -12.65
CA GLN A 64 1.07 6.65 -12.87
C GLN A 64 0.94 7.10 -14.32
N GLU A 65 1.27 6.24 -15.29
CA GLU A 65 1.12 6.54 -16.71
C GLU A 65 -0.34 6.75 -17.11
N ALA A 66 -1.25 5.92 -16.56
CA ALA A 66 -2.68 6.09 -16.73
C ALA A 66 -3.18 7.43 -16.16
N GLN A 67 -2.75 7.80 -14.95
CA GLN A 67 -3.13 9.06 -14.32
C GLN A 67 -2.59 10.26 -15.10
N ARG A 68 -1.35 10.20 -15.58
CA ARG A 68 -0.76 11.26 -16.42
C ARG A 68 -1.56 11.47 -17.69
N THR A 69 -1.94 10.39 -18.36
CA THR A 69 -2.76 10.45 -19.58
C THR A 69 -4.17 10.98 -19.31
N ALA A 70 -4.75 10.67 -18.15
CA ALA A 70 -6.05 11.17 -17.75
C ALA A 70 -6.07 12.67 -17.43
N CYS A 71 -4.95 13.23 -16.94
CA CYS A 71 -4.86 14.60 -16.45
C CYS A 71 -4.06 15.55 -17.37
N SER A 72 -3.58 15.10 -18.54
CA SER A 72 -2.81 15.92 -19.49
C SER A 72 -3.65 16.54 -20.63
N GLY A 73 -4.97 16.61 -20.43
CA GLY A 73 -5.94 17.20 -21.38
C GLY A 73 -5.92 18.72 -21.42
#